data_AF-A0A225WUL8-F1
#
_entry.id   AF-A0A225WUL8-F1
#
_cell.length_a   1.000
_cell.length_b   1.000
_cell.length_c   1.000
_cell.angle_alpha   90.00
_cell.angle_beta   90.00
_cell.angle_gamma   90.00
#
_symmetry.space_group_name_H-M   'P 1'
#
loop_
_entity.id
_entity.type
_entity.pdbx_description
1 polymer ?
#
loop_
_entity_poly.entity_id
_entity_poly.type
_entity_poly.pdbx_seq_one_letter_code
_entity_poly.pdbx_strand_id
1 'polypeptide(L)'
;MTPPGEIPRWYAECFESSGESDTDTVPHSHDLRTSASPASSRIRSSLDDGKQRSSSSGLASQDGDTAVPPRHNASDSTLSTLDVVLPADSLSQDVSEASVHVWRPERWPDDVERLEAQWNPKALKFPSVSIGIRNGAGCGCEYRCTAVSCLNARESRFCTERNCSFGAFCGNSLKEHPGLVIARSLRTGMRGLVASEDILEGEVIGQYLGHLQLFGPPSKNAPVNNGYRLHLKTRTSGSKHVGIDAFSKGSKLRFMNHSCDPAVRFHEVQTGSTVTVVAVTVRKVYKGEQVTVSYGEKLWFLCRCGWEGCQHRDITAGLEK
;
A
#
# COMPACT_ATOMS: atom_id res chain seq x y z
N MET A 1 -0.26 18.56 10.36
CA MET A 1 -0.44 18.48 8.89
C MET A 1 0.94 18.42 8.27
N THR A 2 1.25 17.37 7.51
CA THR A 2 2.53 17.21 6.82
C THR A 2 2.50 17.95 5.49
N PRO A 3 3.57 18.62 5.05
CA PRO A 3 3.59 19.38 3.78
C PRO A 3 3.41 18.48 2.54
N PRO A 4 2.88 19.00 1.42
CA PRO A 4 2.79 18.26 0.16
C PRO A 4 4.19 17.97 -0.40
N GLY A 5 4.48 16.71 -0.73
CA GLY A 5 5.75 16.29 -1.33
C GLY A 5 6.77 15.71 -0.34
N GLU A 6 6.53 15.78 0.97
CA GLU A 6 7.32 15.02 1.95
C GLU A 6 6.65 13.69 2.27
N ILE A 7 7.36 12.59 2.01
CA ILE A 7 6.92 11.26 2.46
C ILE A 7 6.94 11.26 4.00
N PRO A 8 5.79 11.10 4.67
CA PRO A 8 5.75 11.28 6.12
C PRO A 8 6.62 10.26 6.86
N ARG A 9 7.27 10.66 7.95
CA ARG A 9 8.14 9.77 8.77
C ARG A 9 7.47 8.47 9.26
N TRP A 10 6.14 8.36 9.21
CA TRP A 10 5.38 7.15 9.58
C TRP A 10 5.38 6.01 8.53
N TYR A 11 6.08 6.20 7.41
CA TYR A 11 6.21 5.25 6.29
C TYR A 11 7.18 4.06 6.53
N ALA A 12 7.89 3.97 7.66
CA ALA A 12 9.04 3.08 7.83
C ALA A 12 8.75 1.69 8.43
N GLU A 13 7.65 1.48 9.15
CA GLU A 13 7.62 0.39 10.13
C GLU A 13 6.60 -0.73 9.78
N CYS A 14 6.89 -1.57 8.80
CA CYS A 14 6.32 -2.94 8.75
C CYS A 14 7.31 -4.00 9.29
N PHE A 15 8.58 -3.61 9.47
CA PHE A 15 9.66 -4.47 9.97
C PHE A 15 10.32 -3.95 11.26
N GLU A 16 10.01 -2.72 11.68
CA GLU A 16 10.60 -2.14 12.88
C GLU A 16 9.66 -2.34 14.08
N SER A 17 10.17 -3.07 15.08
CA SER A 17 9.62 -3.03 16.42
C SER A 17 9.87 -1.63 16.98
N SER A 18 8.90 -0.73 16.84
CA SER A 18 8.99 0.61 17.43
C SER A 18 9.18 0.48 18.95
N GLY A 19 10.36 0.86 19.42
CA GLY A 19 10.65 1.07 20.82
C GLY A 19 10.46 2.55 21.12
N GLU A 20 9.35 2.90 21.76
CA GLU A 20 9.26 4.11 22.56
C GLU A 20 8.90 3.67 23.98
N SER A 21 9.81 3.95 24.90
CA SER A 21 9.62 3.76 26.33
C SER A 21 8.70 4.87 26.83
N ASP A 22 7.51 4.50 27.31
CA ASP A 22 6.72 5.36 28.19
C ASP A 22 7.54 5.66 29.44
N THR A 23 8.08 6.87 29.53
CA THR A 23 8.41 7.49 30.81
C THR A 23 7.33 8.51 31.12
N ASP A 24 6.20 8.02 31.62
CA ASP A 24 5.21 8.84 32.30
C ASP A 24 5.87 9.48 33.53
N THR A 25 6.20 10.76 33.41
CA THR A 25 6.57 11.60 34.54
C THR A 25 5.36 12.46 34.87
N VAL A 26 4.57 12.01 35.85
CA VAL A 26 3.47 12.77 36.44
C VAL A 26 4.06 13.95 37.24
N PRO A 27 3.66 15.21 37.01
CA PRO A 27 3.92 16.26 37.97
C PRO A 27 2.83 16.27 39.05
N HIS A 28 3.28 16.04 40.28
CA HIS A 28 2.56 16.40 41.50
C HIS A 28 2.29 17.91 41.55
N SER A 29 1.07 18.31 41.91
CA SER A 29 0.82 19.58 42.58
C SER A 29 -0.24 19.39 43.67
N HIS A 30 0.14 19.77 44.88
CA HIS A 30 -0.63 19.74 46.11
C HIS A 30 -1.71 20.83 46.19
N ASP A 31 -2.86 20.42 46.73
CA ASP A 31 -3.76 21.07 47.68
C ASP A 31 -4.30 22.50 47.46
N LEU A 32 -5.64 22.61 47.45
CA LEU A 32 -6.38 23.34 48.50
C LEU A 32 -7.89 22.96 48.52
N ARG A 33 -8.34 22.59 49.72
CA ARG A 33 -9.74 22.31 50.13
C ARG A 33 -10.63 23.54 50.02
N THR A 34 -11.93 23.34 49.75
CA THR A 34 -13.02 23.64 50.71
C THR A 34 -14.39 23.07 50.25
N SER A 35 -15.23 22.84 51.25
CA SER A 35 -16.42 22.00 51.35
C SER A 35 -17.75 22.66 50.96
N ALA A 36 -18.73 21.85 50.50
CA ALA A 36 -20.08 21.64 51.09
C ALA A 36 -21.17 21.24 50.04
N SER A 37 -21.98 20.23 50.36
CA SER A 37 -23.28 19.90 49.73
C SER A 37 -24.44 20.40 50.63
N PRO A 38 -25.75 20.10 50.43
CA PRO A 38 -26.52 19.55 49.28
C PRO A 38 -27.87 20.30 48.99
N ALA A 39 -28.62 19.92 47.94
CA ALA A 39 -30.07 19.57 47.98
C ALA A 39 -30.81 19.61 46.61
N SER A 40 -31.39 18.45 46.26
CA SER A 40 -32.76 18.18 45.74
C SER A 40 -33.50 19.18 44.80
N SER A 41 -33.95 18.71 43.62
CA SER A 41 -35.37 18.32 43.37
C SER A 41 -35.75 18.17 41.88
N ARG A 42 -36.56 17.12 41.64
CA ARG A 42 -37.58 16.78 40.61
C ARG A 42 -37.86 17.84 39.50
N ILE A 43 -38.19 17.48 38.25
CA ILE A 43 -39.51 16.99 37.80
C ILE A 43 -39.43 16.44 36.35
N ARG A 44 -40.28 15.43 36.06
CA ARG A 44 -40.59 14.82 34.76
C ARG A 44 -41.66 15.59 33.99
N SER A 45 -41.61 15.56 32.64
CA SER A 45 -42.73 15.39 31.68
C SER A 45 -42.20 15.68 30.27
N SER A 46 -42.68 15.15 29.16
CA SER A 46 -43.71 14.15 28.83
C SER A 46 -43.44 13.68 27.40
N LEU A 47 -43.78 12.43 27.13
CA LEU A 47 -44.03 11.90 25.80
C LEU A 47 -45.24 12.63 25.17
N ASP A 48 -45.22 12.81 23.85
CA ASP A 48 -46.46 12.81 23.07
C ASP A 48 -46.25 12.15 21.70
N ASP A 49 -47.24 11.33 21.35
CA ASP A 49 -47.35 10.48 20.18
C ASP A 49 -47.94 11.28 19.01
N GLY A 50 -47.35 11.13 17.82
CA GLY A 50 -47.86 11.73 16.58
C GLY A 50 -48.00 10.69 15.48
N LYS A 51 -49.20 10.12 15.36
CA LYS A 51 -49.60 9.09 14.39
C LYS A 51 -50.15 9.71 13.10
N GLN A 52 -49.75 9.12 11.96
CA GLN A 52 -50.42 9.04 10.65
C GLN A 52 -50.69 10.32 9.83
N ARG A 53 -50.23 10.34 8.56
CA ARG A 53 -51.08 10.00 7.40
C ARG A 53 -50.30 9.94 6.07
N SER A 54 -50.78 9.03 5.25
CA SER A 54 -50.49 8.73 3.85
C SER A 54 -50.77 9.86 2.86
N SER A 55 -50.06 9.88 1.74
CA SER A 55 -50.67 10.04 0.41
C SER A 55 -49.73 9.59 -0.70
N SER A 56 -50.33 8.83 -1.61
CA SER A 56 -49.81 8.24 -2.84
C SER A 56 -50.08 9.15 -4.05
N SER A 57 -49.57 8.72 -5.22
CA SER A 57 -49.74 9.22 -6.60
C SER A 57 -48.61 10.13 -7.09
N GLY A 58 -48.08 10.01 -8.30
CA GLY A 58 -48.41 9.15 -9.43
C GLY A 58 -47.30 9.25 -10.49
N LEU A 59 -47.27 8.24 -11.37
CA LEU A 59 -46.37 8.08 -12.50
C LEU A 59 -46.59 9.14 -13.59
N ALA A 60 -45.51 9.55 -14.26
CA ALA A 60 -45.50 9.78 -15.71
C ALA A 60 -44.06 9.78 -16.24
N SER A 61 -43.83 8.91 -17.22
CA SER A 61 -42.63 8.74 -18.03
C SER A 61 -42.47 9.90 -19.03
N GLN A 62 -41.24 10.16 -19.48
CA GLN A 62 -40.84 10.16 -20.92
C GLN A 62 -39.36 10.55 -21.06
N ASP A 63 -38.64 9.73 -21.84
CA ASP A 63 -37.72 10.04 -22.95
C ASP A 63 -36.83 11.28 -22.81
N GLY A 64 -35.51 11.24 -22.94
CA GLY A 64 -34.67 10.41 -23.79
C GLY A 64 -33.77 11.38 -24.55
N ASP A 65 -32.45 11.36 -24.34
CA ASP A 65 -31.52 11.97 -25.29
C ASP A 65 -30.10 11.41 -25.12
N THR A 66 -29.59 10.94 -26.25
CA THR A 66 -28.33 10.23 -26.41
C THR A 66 -27.32 11.22 -26.97
N ALA A 67 -26.30 11.60 -26.18
CA ALA A 67 -25.25 12.50 -26.66
C ALA A 67 -24.12 11.71 -27.33
N VAL A 68 -24.04 11.83 -28.65
CA VAL A 68 -22.91 11.38 -29.50
C VAL A 68 -21.92 12.56 -29.66
N PRO A 69 -20.60 12.35 -29.60
CA PRO A 69 -19.61 13.43 -29.71
C PRO A 69 -19.37 13.85 -31.19
N PRO A 70 -18.96 15.11 -31.46
CA PRO A 70 -18.76 15.56 -32.82
C PRO A 70 -17.43 15.04 -33.40
N ARG A 71 -17.52 14.61 -34.66
CA ARG A 71 -16.40 14.33 -35.57
C ARG A 71 -15.82 15.65 -36.07
N HIS A 72 -14.50 15.81 -35.97
CA HIS A 72 -13.79 16.84 -36.74
C HIS A 72 -13.07 16.19 -37.92
N ASN A 73 -13.41 16.67 -39.12
CA ASN A 73 -12.84 16.28 -40.39
C ASN A 73 -11.41 16.82 -40.55
N ALA A 74 -10.62 16.02 -41.25
CA ALA A 74 -9.33 16.36 -41.82
C ALA A 74 -9.44 17.52 -42.82
N SER A 75 -8.45 18.41 -42.79
CA SER A 75 -8.10 19.28 -43.91
C SER A 75 -6.59 19.23 -44.12
N ASP A 76 -6.26 18.86 -45.34
CA ASP A 76 -4.97 18.80 -45.99
C ASP A 76 -4.36 20.20 -46.15
N SER A 77 -3.06 20.36 -45.85
CA SER A 77 -2.29 21.51 -46.29
C SER A 77 -0.81 21.16 -46.37
N THR A 78 -0.33 21.17 -47.61
CA THR A 78 1.00 20.86 -48.10
C THR A 78 2.05 21.97 -47.87
N LEU A 79 3.32 21.53 -47.83
CA LEU A 79 4.59 22.22 -48.17
C LEU A 79 5.18 23.26 -47.19
N SER A 80 6.34 22.94 -46.61
CA SER A 80 7.64 23.41 -47.15
C SER A 80 8.81 22.79 -46.40
N THR A 81 9.70 22.16 -47.16
CA THR A 81 11.00 21.61 -46.78
C THR A 81 11.98 22.73 -46.46
N LEU A 82 12.75 22.60 -45.37
CA LEU A 82 14.04 23.27 -45.20
C LEU A 82 15.02 22.26 -44.61
N ASP A 83 15.94 21.82 -45.47
CA ASP A 83 17.08 20.96 -45.17
C ASP A 83 18.08 21.69 -44.28
N VAL A 84 18.43 21.10 -43.14
CA VAL A 84 19.65 21.46 -42.40
C VAL A 84 20.52 20.21 -42.32
N VAL A 85 21.49 20.16 -43.24
CA VAL A 85 22.60 19.21 -43.23
C VAL A 85 23.64 19.70 -42.22
N LEU A 86 23.99 18.88 -41.23
CA LEU A 86 25.20 19.03 -40.41
C LEU A 86 25.86 17.65 -40.21
N PRO A 87 27.21 17.62 -40.10
CA PRO A 87 28.02 16.57 -40.68
C PRO A 87 28.18 15.32 -39.82
N ALA A 88 28.41 14.20 -40.49
CA ALA A 88 28.92 12.96 -39.92
C ALA A 88 30.42 13.11 -39.62
N ASP A 89 30.80 13.09 -38.34
CA ASP A 89 31.87 12.27 -37.76
C ASP A 89 32.21 12.77 -36.35
N SER A 90 31.99 11.91 -35.35
CA SER A 90 32.99 11.65 -34.31
C SER A 90 32.52 10.45 -33.48
N LEU A 91 33.19 9.33 -33.70
CA LEU A 91 33.19 8.16 -32.83
C LEU A 91 33.52 8.56 -31.39
N SER A 92 32.49 8.75 -30.56
CA SER A 92 32.62 8.60 -29.12
C SER A 92 32.11 7.22 -28.76
N GLN A 93 33.06 6.32 -28.50
CA GLN A 93 32.83 5.02 -27.87
C GLN A 93 32.10 5.26 -26.55
N ASP A 94 30.78 5.12 -26.56
CA ASP A 94 30.02 5.14 -25.31
C ASP A 94 30.21 3.82 -24.59
N VAL A 95 30.66 3.99 -23.36
CA VAL A 95 31.19 2.98 -22.47
C VAL A 95 30.06 2.06 -22.02
N SER A 96 30.14 0.81 -22.46
CA SER A 96 29.50 -0.37 -21.86
C SER A 96 27.97 -0.41 -21.81
N GLU A 97 27.43 -1.29 -22.65
CA GLU A 97 26.26 -2.15 -22.41
C GLU A 97 26.48 -3.05 -21.17
N ALA A 98 26.84 -2.45 -20.03
CA ALA A 98 27.13 -3.15 -18.79
C ALA A 98 25.83 -3.71 -18.20
N SER A 99 25.54 -4.97 -18.56
CA SER A 99 24.68 -5.89 -17.82
C SER A 99 23.23 -5.46 -17.66
N VAL A 100 22.43 -5.63 -18.72
CA VAL A 100 20.99 -5.88 -18.52
C VAL A 100 20.91 -7.07 -17.56
N HIS A 101 20.34 -6.88 -16.37
CA HIS A 101 20.00 -8.00 -15.49
C HIS A 101 19.00 -8.87 -16.25
N VAL A 102 19.50 -9.89 -16.94
CA VAL A 102 18.64 -10.77 -17.73
C VAL A 102 17.84 -11.61 -16.74
N TRP A 103 16.54 -11.41 -16.74
CA TRP A 103 15.57 -12.12 -15.92
C TRP A 103 14.88 -13.19 -16.78
N ARG A 104 14.88 -14.43 -16.30
CA ARG A 104 14.12 -15.52 -16.93
C ARG A 104 12.82 -15.74 -16.15
N PRO A 105 11.63 -15.57 -16.76
CA PRO A 105 10.36 -15.84 -16.10
C PRO A 105 10.31 -17.24 -15.50
N GLU A 106 9.74 -17.35 -14.31
CA GLU A 106 9.50 -18.62 -13.62
C GLU A 106 8.03 -18.83 -13.33
N ARG A 107 7.63 -20.10 -13.26
CA ARG A 107 6.32 -20.48 -12.77
C ARG A 107 6.25 -20.30 -11.26
N TRP A 108 5.02 -20.28 -10.76
CA TRP A 108 4.76 -20.36 -9.32
C TRP A 108 5.38 -21.65 -8.74
N PRO A 109 6.02 -21.62 -7.55
CA PRO A 109 6.61 -22.81 -6.94
C PRO A 109 5.56 -23.84 -6.51
N ASP A 110 5.84 -25.12 -6.71
CA ASP A 110 4.89 -26.21 -6.39
C ASP A 110 4.68 -26.42 -4.88
N ASP A 111 5.64 -26.00 -4.06
CA ASP A 111 5.65 -26.14 -2.60
C ASP A 111 4.98 -24.97 -1.86
N VAL A 112 4.47 -23.98 -2.59
CA VAL A 112 3.83 -22.78 -2.03
C VAL A 112 2.40 -22.68 -2.57
N GLU A 113 1.42 -22.49 -1.70
CA GLU A 113 0.04 -22.24 -2.12
C GLU A 113 -0.14 -20.79 -2.60
N ARG A 114 -0.73 -20.58 -3.78
CA ARG A 114 -1.08 -19.24 -4.26
C ARG A 114 -2.40 -18.78 -3.66
N LEU A 115 -2.41 -17.61 -3.05
CA LEU A 115 -3.60 -17.00 -2.43
C LEU A 115 -4.18 -15.86 -3.28
N GLU A 116 -5.51 -15.74 -3.27
CA GLU A 116 -6.24 -14.57 -3.80
C GLU A 116 -6.74 -13.63 -2.70
N ALA A 117 -6.78 -14.10 -1.44
CA ALA A 117 -7.10 -13.33 -0.25
C ALA A 117 -6.31 -13.83 0.96
N GLN A 118 -6.32 -13.10 2.07
CA GLN A 118 -5.65 -13.53 3.30
C GLN A 118 -6.23 -14.85 3.80
N TRP A 119 -5.37 -15.83 4.08
CA TRP A 119 -5.82 -17.09 4.67
C TRP A 119 -6.01 -16.90 6.18
N ASN A 120 -7.28 -16.91 6.62
CA ASN A 120 -7.68 -16.59 7.99
C ASN A 120 -8.49 -17.73 8.63
N PRO A 121 -7.86 -18.90 8.91
CA PRO A 121 -8.57 -20.07 9.42
C PRO A 121 -9.13 -19.87 10.84
N LYS A 122 -8.58 -18.92 11.61
CA LYS A 122 -9.05 -18.58 12.96
C LYS A 122 -10.17 -17.53 12.97
N ALA A 123 -10.66 -17.12 11.80
CA ALA A 123 -11.70 -16.09 11.64
C ALA A 123 -11.40 -14.82 12.46
N LEU A 124 -10.13 -14.39 12.49
CA LEU A 124 -9.70 -13.18 13.18
C LEU A 124 -10.45 -11.98 12.59
N LYS A 125 -11.02 -11.15 13.47
CA LYS A 125 -11.80 -9.97 13.11
C LYS A 125 -11.06 -8.70 13.53
N PHE A 126 -11.22 -7.65 12.75
CA PHE A 126 -10.68 -6.32 13.03
C PHE A 126 -11.81 -5.33 13.27
N PRO A 127 -11.63 -4.33 14.16
CA PRO A 127 -12.60 -3.24 14.34
C PRO A 127 -12.90 -2.58 12.99
N SER A 128 -14.16 -2.36 12.64
CA SER A 128 -14.49 -1.77 11.34
C SER A 128 -14.18 -0.27 11.33
N VAL A 129 -13.56 0.20 10.25
CA VAL A 129 -13.41 1.63 9.94
C VAL A 129 -14.37 2.05 8.82
N SER A 130 -14.47 3.36 8.55
CA SER A 130 -15.28 3.86 7.43
C SER A 130 -14.81 3.24 6.11
N ILE A 131 -15.77 2.85 5.26
CA ILE A 131 -15.47 2.40 3.90
C ILE A 131 -15.27 3.60 2.96
N GLY A 132 -15.81 4.78 3.31
CA GLY A 132 -16.07 5.85 2.37
C GLY A 132 -17.20 5.49 1.40
N ILE A 133 -17.87 6.51 0.86
CA ILE A 133 -18.94 6.34 -0.12
C ILE A 133 -18.69 7.22 -1.33
N ARG A 134 -18.95 6.73 -2.55
CA ARG A 134 -18.97 7.59 -3.74
C ARG A 134 -19.90 8.78 -3.51
N ASN A 135 -19.50 9.97 -3.95
CA ASN A 135 -20.22 11.24 -3.79
C ASN A 135 -20.39 11.71 -2.33
N GLY A 136 -19.67 11.11 -1.38
CA GLY A 136 -19.47 11.61 -0.01
C GLY A 136 -17.97 11.55 0.33
N ALA A 137 -17.59 11.00 1.49
CA ALA A 137 -16.18 10.81 1.90
C ALA A 137 -15.41 9.68 1.16
N GLY A 138 -15.79 9.38 -0.08
CA GLY A 138 -15.06 8.49 -1.00
C GLY A 138 -13.89 9.20 -1.66
N CYS A 139 -13.28 8.63 -2.72
CA CYS A 139 -12.08 9.25 -3.30
C CYS A 139 -12.35 10.61 -3.96
N GLY A 140 -13.51 10.76 -4.62
CA GLY A 140 -13.90 11.98 -5.34
C GLY A 140 -12.95 12.38 -6.48
N CYS A 141 -12.05 11.49 -6.90
CA CYS A 141 -10.99 11.84 -7.85
C CYS A 141 -11.53 11.98 -9.28
N GLU A 142 -11.09 13.03 -9.98
CA GLU A 142 -11.30 13.25 -11.42
C GLU A 142 -10.27 12.52 -12.28
N TYR A 143 -9.05 12.38 -11.75
CA TYR A 143 -7.95 11.62 -12.37
C TYR A 143 -7.72 10.30 -11.65
N ARG A 144 -7.03 9.37 -12.32
CA ARG A 144 -6.70 8.04 -11.77
C ARG A 144 -6.10 8.18 -10.37
N CYS A 145 -6.72 7.52 -9.38
CA CYS A 145 -6.24 7.56 -8.00
C CYS A 145 -4.81 7.00 -7.90
N THR A 146 -3.97 7.64 -7.11
CA THR A 146 -2.73 7.05 -6.59
C THR A 146 -2.89 6.77 -5.09
N ALA A 147 -2.07 5.88 -4.56
CA ALA A 147 -1.93 5.57 -3.14
C ALA A 147 -1.33 6.72 -2.31
N VAL A 148 -1.12 7.90 -2.91
CA VAL A 148 -0.58 9.08 -2.25
C VAL A 148 -1.56 10.26 -2.30
N SER A 149 -2.17 10.51 -3.46
CA SER A 149 -3.02 11.70 -3.67
C SER A 149 -4.51 11.46 -3.40
N CYS A 150 -4.97 10.21 -3.50
CA CYS A 150 -6.36 9.84 -3.33
C CYS A 150 -6.86 10.09 -1.90
N LEU A 151 -8.06 10.66 -1.74
CA LEU A 151 -8.63 10.87 -0.39
C LEU A 151 -8.76 9.57 0.40
N ASN A 152 -9.17 8.47 -0.25
CA ASN A 152 -9.16 7.15 0.43
C ASN A 152 -7.75 6.81 0.93
N ALA A 153 -6.71 6.97 0.10
CA ALA A 153 -5.33 6.64 0.47
C ALA A 153 -4.82 7.50 1.64
N ARG A 154 -5.12 8.80 1.63
CA ARG A 154 -4.79 9.73 2.72
C ARG A 154 -5.42 9.35 4.07
N GLU A 155 -6.52 8.61 4.03
CA GLU A 155 -7.23 8.05 5.19
C GLU A 155 -6.83 6.59 5.47
N SER A 156 -5.73 6.10 4.89
CA SER A 156 -5.26 4.71 4.97
C SER A 156 -6.29 3.68 4.49
N ARG A 157 -7.14 4.07 3.53
CA ARG A 157 -8.18 3.24 2.91
C ARG A 157 -7.82 2.91 1.46
N PHE A 158 -8.03 1.66 1.07
CA PHE A 158 -7.93 1.26 -0.33
C PHE A 158 -9.24 1.54 -1.07
N CYS A 159 -9.12 1.77 -2.38
CA CYS A 159 -10.24 1.96 -3.27
C CYS A 159 -10.98 0.64 -3.52
N THR A 160 -12.30 0.70 -3.43
CA THR A 160 -13.27 -0.36 -3.73
C THR A 160 -14.30 0.18 -4.71
N GLU A 161 -15.13 -0.71 -5.28
CA GLU A 161 -16.21 -0.32 -6.18
C GLU A 161 -17.16 0.73 -5.56
N ARG A 162 -17.36 0.64 -4.24
CA ARG A 162 -18.28 1.48 -3.47
C ARG A 162 -17.76 2.88 -3.14
N ASN A 163 -16.44 3.08 -3.10
CA ASN A 163 -15.82 4.30 -2.60
C ASN A 163 -14.91 5.01 -3.60
N CYS A 164 -14.77 4.48 -4.82
CA CYS A 164 -13.85 4.96 -5.84
C CYS A 164 -14.57 5.40 -7.10
N SER A 165 -14.32 6.61 -7.62
CA SER A 165 -14.89 7.11 -8.89
C SER A 165 -14.68 6.15 -10.07
N PHE A 166 -13.56 5.41 -10.05
CA PHE A 166 -13.16 4.46 -11.10
C PHE A 166 -13.54 3.00 -10.80
N GLY A 167 -14.38 2.74 -9.82
CA GLY A 167 -14.87 1.38 -9.55
C GLY A 167 -13.78 0.38 -9.17
N ALA A 168 -12.79 0.83 -8.40
CA ALA A 168 -11.59 0.06 -8.08
C ALA A 168 -10.64 -0.26 -9.26
N PHE A 169 -10.85 0.33 -10.44
CA PHE A 169 -9.87 0.29 -11.53
C PHE A 169 -8.91 1.50 -11.46
N CYS A 170 -8.19 1.62 -10.35
CA CYS A 170 -7.26 2.74 -10.10
C CYS A 170 -6.01 2.29 -9.33
N GLY A 171 -5.01 3.16 -9.23
CA GLY A 171 -3.74 2.91 -8.55
C GLY A 171 -3.81 2.86 -7.02
N ASN A 172 -4.98 3.00 -6.39
CA ASN A 172 -5.17 2.77 -4.95
C ASN A 172 -6.06 1.54 -4.66
N SER A 173 -6.28 0.68 -5.66
CA SER A 173 -7.08 -0.54 -5.50
C SER A 173 -6.22 -1.73 -5.07
N LEU A 174 -6.84 -2.78 -4.54
CA LEU A 174 -6.11 -4.00 -4.14
C LEU A 174 -5.78 -4.95 -5.30
N LYS A 175 -6.08 -4.56 -6.54
CA LYS A 175 -5.87 -5.40 -7.72
C LYS A 175 -4.38 -5.58 -7.96
N GLU A 176 -3.94 -6.84 -8.11
CA GLU A 176 -2.56 -7.14 -8.48
C GLU A 176 -2.25 -6.52 -9.85
N HIS A 177 -1.13 -5.80 -9.94
CA HIS A 177 -0.71 -5.17 -11.19
C HIS A 177 -0.33 -6.27 -12.21
N PRO A 178 -0.91 -6.25 -13.43
CA PRO A 178 -0.73 -7.34 -14.41
C PRO A 178 0.73 -7.48 -14.85
N GLY A 179 1.48 -6.38 -14.86
CA GLY A 179 2.92 -6.36 -15.16
C GLY A 179 3.84 -7.04 -14.16
N LEU A 180 3.34 -7.67 -13.08
CA LEU A 180 4.19 -8.35 -12.10
C LEU A 180 4.50 -9.80 -12.52
N VAL A 181 5.79 -10.09 -12.75
CA VAL A 181 6.28 -11.41 -13.19
C VAL A 181 7.29 -11.96 -12.19
N ILE A 182 7.12 -13.23 -11.78
CA ILE A 182 8.14 -13.95 -11.01
C ILE A 182 9.24 -14.36 -11.99
N ALA A 183 10.49 -14.06 -11.67
CA ALA A 183 11.61 -14.40 -12.53
C ALA A 183 12.85 -14.76 -11.73
N ARG A 184 13.79 -15.44 -12.38
CA ARG A 184 15.13 -15.73 -11.84
C ARG A 184 16.18 -14.90 -12.57
N SER A 185 17.05 -14.27 -11.80
CA SER A 185 18.22 -13.59 -12.34
C SER A 185 19.18 -14.61 -12.94
N LEU A 186 19.55 -14.46 -14.21
CA LEU A 186 20.55 -15.31 -14.84
C LEU A 186 21.96 -15.07 -14.29
N ARG A 187 22.21 -13.90 -13.68
CA ARG A 187 23.50 -13.54 -13.09
C ARG A 187 23.70 -14.12 -11.70
N THR A 188 22.70 -14.01 -10.83
CA THR A 188 22.83 -14.38 -9.40
C THR A 188 22.09 -15.66 -9.04
N GLY A 189 21.25 -16.18 -9.94
CA GLY A 189 20.35 -17.29 -9.64
C GLY A 189 19.21 -16.90 -8.68
N MET A 190 19.14 -15.65 -8.22
CA MET A 190 18.14 -15.18 -7.26
C MET A 190 16.76 -15.09 -7.92
N ARG A 191 15.74 -15.63 -7.24
CA ARG A 191 14.34 -15.43 -7.63
C ARG A 191 13.87 -14.06 -7.14
N GLY A 192 13.10 -13.36 -7.96
CA GLY A 192 12.59 -12.03 -7.67
C GLY A 192 11.25 -11.76 -8.36
N LEU A 193 10.68 -10.60 -8.05
CA LEU A 193 9.56 -10.01 -8.77
C LEU A 193 10.08 -8.95 -9.74
N VAL A 194 9.63 -8.96 -10.99
CA VAL A 194 10.12 -8.09 -12.08
C VAL A 194 8.92 -7.46 -12.77
N ALA A 195 9.07 -6.20 -13.17
CA ALA A 195 8.07 -5.48 -13.95
C ALA A 195 8.19 -5.85 -15.44
N SER A 196 7.12 -6.31 -16.08
CA SER A 196 7.09 -6.58 -17.53
C SER A 196 6.66 -5.37 -18.37
N GLU A 197 6.23 -4.32 -17.71
CA GLU A 197 5.86 -3.01 -18.27
C GLU A 197 6.22 -1.93 -17.23
N ASP A 198 6.22 -0.66 -17.65
CA ASP A 198 6.44 0.44 -16.73
C ASP A 198 5.30 0.53 -15.72
N ILE A 199 5.64 0.66 -14.43
CA ILE A 199 4.69 0.89 -13.34
C ILE A 199 4.92 2.29 -12.79
N LEU A 200 3.86 3.10 -12.74
CA LEU A 200 3.96 4.48 -12.29
C LEU A 200 4.20 4.56 -10.78
N GLU A 201 4.73 5.70 -10.34
CA GLU A 201 4.86 6.03 -8.92
C GLU A 201 3.49 6.17 -8.24
N GLY A 202 3.40 5.77 -6.98
CA GLY A 202 2.20 5.87 -6.17
C GLY A 202 1.12 4.86 -6.53
N GLU A 203 1.44 3.77 -7.24
CA GLU A 203 0.48 2.69 -7.51
C GLU A 203 0.61 1.56 -6.48
N VAL A 204 -0.53 1.12 -5.95
CA VAL A 204 -0.65 -0.19 -5.30
C VAL A 204 -0.44 -1.25 -6.37
N ILE A 205 0.58 -2.08 -6.20
CA ILE A 205 0.90 -3.15 -7.15
C ILE A 205 0.35 -4.51 -6.74
N GLY A 206 -0.14 -4.63 -5.50
CA GLY A 206 -0.75 -5.86 -5.00
C GLY A 206 -0.80 -5.91 -3.48
N GLN A 207 -1.32 -7.02 -2.96
CA GLN A 207 -1.43 -7.30 -1.53
C GLN A 207 -0.37 -8.30 -1.09
N TYR A 208 0.23 -8.10 0.08
CA TYR A 208 1.08 -9.08 0.73
C TYR A 208 0.20 -10.12 1.44
N LEU A 209 -0.21 -11.14 0.70
CA LEU A 209 -1.07 -12.23 1.20
C LEU A 209 -0.25 -13.33 1.87
N GLY A 210 -0.84 -13.95 2.89
CA GLY A 210 -0.30 -15.11 3.59
C GLY A 210 -1.29 -15.67 4.62
N HIS A 211 -0.76 -16.41 5.60
CA HIS A 211 -1.50 -16.89 6.75
C HIS A 211 -1.59 -15.80 7.81
N LEU A 212 -2.81 -15.38 8.14
CA LEU A 212 -3.06 -14.45 9.22
C LEU A 212 -2.98 -15.18 10.58
N GLN A 213 -1.97 -14.83 11.39
CA GLN A 213 -1.60 -15.56 12.61
C GLN A 213 -1.43 -14.62 13.80
N LEU A 214 -1.63 -15.15 15.01
CA LEU A 214 -1.29 -14.45 16.25
C LEU A 214 0.23 -14.50 16.44
N PHE A 215 0.90 -13.35 16.39
CA PHE A 215 2.36 -13.26 16.56
C PHE A 215 2.77 -12.88 17.99
N GLY A 216 1.83 -12.39 18.82
CA GLY A 216 2.19 -11.70 20.05
C GLY A 216 2.72 -10.29 19.77
N PRO A 217 3.00 -9.49 20.82
CA PRO A 217 3.53 -8.14 20.64
C PRO A 217 4.89 -8.19 19.91
N PRO A 218 5.21 -7.20 19.05
CA PRO A 218 6.56 -7.02 18.54
C PRO A 218 7.55 -7.00 19.70
N SER A 219 8.59 -7.82 19.62
CA SER A 219 9.57 -7.99 20.69
C SER A 219 10.95 -8.17 20.11
N LYS A 220 11.98 -7.60 20.76
CA LYS A 220 13.39 -7.80 20.40
C LYS A 220 13.81 -9.27 20.50
N ASN A 221 13.11 -10.05 21.32
CA ASN A 221 13.35 -11.49 21.52
C ASN A 221 12.37 -12.36 20.71
N ALA A 222 11.58 -11.75 19.82
CA ALA A 222 10.74 -12.53 18.91
C ALA A 222 11.62 -13.44 18.04
N PRO A 223 11.12 -14.61 17.61
CA PRO A 223 11.84 -15.46 16.68
C PRO A 223 12.28 -14.67 15.46
N VAL A 224 13.51 -14.90 15.01
CA VAL A 224 14.05 -14.26 13.81
C VAL A 224 13.09 -14.49 12.64
N ASN A 225 12.77 -13.41 11.94
CA ASN A 225 11.92 -13.49 10.76
C ASN A 225 12.70 -14.21 9.66
N ASN A 226 12.24 -15.39 9.25
CA ASN A 226 12.84 -16.14 8.14
C ASN A 226 12.54 -15.53 6.76
N GLY A 227 12.06 -14.29 6.71
CA GLY A 227 11.90 -13.47 5.50
C GLY A 227 10.49 -13.33 4.95
N TYR A 228 9.48 -13.91 5.60
CA TYR A 228 8.12 -13.96 5.07
C TYR A 228 7.04 -13.46 6.03
N ARG A 229 7.45 -12.96 7.20
CA ARG A 229 6.52 -12.50 8.24
C ARG A 229 6.42 -10.99 8.25
N LEU A 230 5.21 -10.45 8.34
CA LEU A 230 4.94 -9.03 8.56
C LEU A 230 4.02 -8.87 9.77
N HIS A 231 4.37 -8.01 10.71
CA HIS A 231 3.47 -7.64 11.80
C HIS A 231 2.44 -6.63 11.32
N LEU A 232 1.19 -6.79 11.78
CA LEU A 232 0.16 -5.76 11.64
C LEU A 232 0.20 -4.82 12.83
N LYS A 233 0.04 -3.52 12.57
CA LYS A 233 -0.18 -2.46 13.56
C LYS A 233 -1.59 -2.57 14.14
N THR A 234 -2.59 -2.82 13.28
CA THR A 234 -3.98 -2.96 13.71
C THR A 234 -4.17 -4.27 14.48
N ARG A 235 -4.63 -4.14 15.72
CA ARG A 235 -5.00 -5.27 16.56
C ARG A 235 -6.38 -5.82 16.17
N THR A 236 -6.61 -7.09 16.46
CA THR A 236 -7.96 -7.67 16.33
C THR A 236 -8.96 -6.96 17.24
N SER A 237 -10.26 -7.19 17.01
CA SER A 237 -11.33 -6.75 17.91
C SER A 237 -11.18 -7.27 19.35
N GLY A 238 -10.42 -8.37 19.55
CA GLY A 238 -10.05 -8.90 20.86
C GLY A 238 -8.69 -8.42 21.37
N SER A 239 -8.18 -7.30 20.83
CA SER A 239 -6.91 -6.67 21.19
C SER A 239 -5.67 -7.57 21.08
N LYS A 240 -5.71 -8.57 20.20
CA LYS A 240 -4.58 -9.46 19.93
C LYS A 240 -3.68 -8.91 18.82
N HIS A 241 -2.37 -9.10 18.98
CA HIS A 241 -1.36 -8.82 17.97
C HIS A 241 -1.33 -9.92 16.92
N VAL A 242 -1.31 -9.51 15.65
CA VAL A 242 -1.44 -10.38 14.49
C VAL A 242 -0.32 -10.07 13.51
N GLY A 243 0.04 -11.02 12.68
CA GLY A 243 0.82 -10.77 11.48
C GLY A 243 0.44 -11.72 10.36
N ILE A 244 1.07 -11.49 9.21
CA ILE A 244 0.92 -12.28 8.00
C ILE A 244 2.18 -13.11 7.83
N ASP A 245 2.05 -14.42 7.69
CA ASP A 245 3.14 -15.33 7.34
C ASP A 245 2.94 -15.86 5.91
N ALA A 246 3.82 -15.43 4.99
CA ALA A 246 3.77 -15.80 3.58
C ALA A 246 4.70 -16.99 3.21
N PHE A 247 5.20 -17.75 4.21
CA PHE A 247 6.19 -18.81 3.98
C PHE A 247 5.63 -19.93 3.09
N SER A 248 4.55 -20.59 3.52
CA SER A 248 3.95 -21.73 2.79
C SER A 248 2.82 -21.35 1.83
N LYS A 249 2.29 -20.13 1.96
CA LYS A 249 1.15 -19.64 1.16
C LYS A 249 1.31 -18.16 0.94
N GLY A 250 1.00 -17.63 -0.23
CA GLY A 250 1.01 -16.19 -0.41
C GLY A 250 0.67 -15.67 -1.80
N SER A 251 0.94 -14.38 -1.99
CA SER A 251 0.84 -13.67 -3.28
C SER A 251 2.21 -13.58 -3.97
N LYS A 252 2.27 -13.00 -5.18
CA LYS A 252 3.55 -12.70 -5.85
C LYS A 252 4.47 -11.79 -5.02
N LEU A 253 3.92 -10.95 -4.14
CA LEU A 253 4.71 -10.00 -3.34
C LEU A 253 5.68 -10.68 -2.36
N ARG A 254 5.49 -11.97 -2.06
CA ARG A 254 6.45 -12.76 -1.25
C ARG A 254 7.83 -12.93 -1.91
N PHE A 255 7.94 -12.63 -3.22
CA PHE A 255 9.18 -12.76 -3.99
C PHE A 255 9.92 -11.43 -4.19
N MET A 256 9.42 -10.33 -3.64
CA MET A 256 10.18 -9.07 -3.65
C MET A 256 11.41 -9.23 -2.77
N ASN A 257 12.57 -8.80 -3.26
CA ASN A 257 13.81 -8.84 -2.49
C ASN A 257 14.09 -7.49 -1.84
N HIS A 258 15.04 -7.51 -0.91
CA HIS A 258 15.52 -6.30 -0.25
C HIS A 258 16.32 -5.38 -1.19
N SER A 259 16.06 -4.08 -1.11
CA SER A 259 16.97 -3.02 -1.54
C SER A 259 16.98 -1.88 -0.51
N CYS A 260 18.16 -1.27 -0.30
CA CYS A 260 18.29 -0.03 0.47
C CYS A 260 17.73 1.19 -0.28
N ASP A 261 17.63 1.10 -1.60
CA ASP A 261 16.90 2.05 -2.47
C ASP A 261 15.74 1.29 -3.14
N PRO A 262 14.63 1.07 -2.41
CA PRO A 262 13.56 0.20 -2.87
C PRO A 262 12.63 0.91 -3.87
N ALA A 263 12.11 0.12 -4.82
CA ALA A 263 11.09 0.59 -5.75
C ALA A 263 9.71 0.75 -5.09
N VAL A 264 9.43 -0.04 -4.04
CA VAL A 264 8.14 -0.05 -3.34
C VAL A 264 8.30 0.00 -1.81
N ARG A 265 7.22 0.37 -1.12
CA ARG A 265 7.09 0.25 0.34
C ARG A 265 5.80 -0.47 0.71
N PHE A 266 5.83 -1.14 1.86
CA PHE A 266 4.64 -1.79 2.41
C PHE A 266 3.80 -0.82 3.22
N HIS A 267 2.48 -0.91 3.04
CA HIS A 267 1.49 -0.11 3.75
C HIS A 267 0.40 -0.99 4.31
N GLU A 268 0.21 -0.93 5.62
CA GLU A 268 -1.02 -1.42 6.19
C GLU A 268 -2.16 -0.46 5.84
N VAL A 269 -3.20 -1.01 5.22
CA VAL A 269 -4.39 -0.29 4.81
C VAL A 269 -5.62 -1.03 5.32
N GLN A 270 -6.67 -0.27 5.62
CA GLN A 270 -7.91 -0.82 6.12
C GLN A 270 -9.11 -0.18 5.43
N THR A 271 -10.11 -0.98 5.06
CA THR A 271 -11.40 -0.47 4.57
C THR A 271 -12.50 -1.37 5.07
N GLY A 272 -13.42 -0.82 5.88
CA GLY A 272 -14.36 -1.64 6.65
C GLY A 272 -13.62 -2.49 7.68
N SER A 273 -13.94 -3.78 7.74
CA SER A 273 -13.28 -4.76 8.60
C SER A 273 -12.06 -5.45 7.94
N THR A 274 -11.74 -5.09 6.70
CA THR A 274 -10.64 -5.71 5.95
C THR A 274 -9.36 -4.92 6.18
N VAL A 275 -8.44 -5.51 6.94
CA VAL A 275 -7.05 -5.04 7.10
C VAL A 275 -6.16 -5.89 6.20
N THR A 276 -5.24 -5.24 5.49
CA THR A 276 -4.22 -5.94 4.69
C THR A 276 -2.97 -5.08 4.56
N VAL A 277 -1.90 -5.67 4.04
CA VAL A 277 -0.68 -4.93 3.67
C VAL A 277 -0.60 -4.89 2.15
N VAL A 278 -0.37 -3.71 1.58
CA VAL A 278 -0.16 -3.50 0.15
C VAL A 278 1.26 -3.03 -0.13
N ALA A 279 1.78 -3.30 -1.33
CA ALA A 279 3.01 -2.67 -1.80
C ALA A 279 2.66 -1.47 -2.70
N VAL A 280 3.24 -0.31 -2.39
CA VAL A 280 3.05 0.95 -3.13
C VAL A 280 4.38 1.38 -3.74
N THR A 281 4.39 1.69 -5.03
CA THR A 281 5.57 2.25 -5.69
C THR A 281 5.91 3.63 -5.15
N VAL A 282 7.18 3.85 -4.80
CA VAL A 282 7.69 5.16 -4.30
C VAL A 282 8.46 5.92 -5.37
N ARG A 283 8.62 5.31 -6.53
CA ARG A 283 9.15 5.89 -7.76
C ARG A 283 8.61 5.09 -8.94
N LYS A 284 8.79 5.58 -10.17
CA LYS A 284 8.54 4.78 -11.36
C LYS A 284 9.41 3.51 -11.33
N VAL A 285 8.81 2.38 -11.70
CA VAL A 285 9.50 1.10 -11.91
C VAL A 285 9.52 0.84 -13.40
N TYR A 286 10.72 0.69 -13.97
CA TYR A 286 10.85 0.50 -15.41
C TYR A 286 10.62 -0.96 -15.81
N LYS A 287 10.15 -1.18 -17.03
CA LYS A 287 10.11 -2.51 -17.63
C LYS A 287 11.47 -3.19 -17.54
N GLY A 288 11.48 -4.44 -17.07
CA GLY A 288 12.68 -5.26 -16.85
C GLY A 288 13.36 -5.04 -15.50
N GLU A 289 12.94 -4.03 -14.73
CA GLU A 289 13.47 -3.76 -13.42
C GLU A 289 12.92 -4.72 -12.36
N GLN A 290 13.77 -5.09 -11.40
CA GLN A 290 13.33 -5.83 -10.22
C GLN A 290 12.52 -4.93 -9.28
N VAL A 291 11.35 -5.40 -8.87
CA VAL A 291 10.55 -4.77 -7.83
C VAL A 291 11.14 -5.16 -6.47
N THR A 292 11.67 -4.17 -5.75
CA THR A 292 12.35 -4.34 -4.46
C THR A 292 11.68 -3.54 -3.36
N VAL A 293 11.81 -4.02 -2.13
CA VAL A 293 11.25 -3.41 -0.92
C VAL A 293 12.34 -3.29 0.16
N SER A 294 12.20 -2.40 1.13
CA SER A 294 13.07 -2.43 2.31
C SER A 294 12.60 -3.49 3.31
N TYR A 295 13.54 -4.23 3.90
CA TYR A 295 13.27 -5.18 4.99
C TYR A 295 13.54 -4.55 6.37
N GLY A 296 13.82 -3.24 6.40
CA GLY A 296 14.20 -2.51 7.62
C GLY A 296 15.70 -2.62 7.93
N GLU A 297 16.09 -2.03 9.05
CA GLU A 297 17.50 -1.87 9.43
C GLU A 297 18.21 -3.17 9.85
N LYS A 298 17.45 -4.16 10.32
CA LYS A 298 17.98 -5.40 10.91
C LYS A 298 17.82 -6.58 9.96
N LEU A 299 18.83 -6.77 9.10
CA LEU A 299 18.90 -7.91 8.21
C LEU A 299 19.56 -9.11 8.88
N TRP A 300 19.07 -10.31 8.56
CA TRP A 300 19.68 -11.60 8.96
C TRP A 300 20.59 -12.17 7.85
N PHE A 301 20.98 -11.34 6.89
CA PHE A 301 21.82 -11.69 5.75
C PHE A 301 22.63 -10.46 5.28
N LEU A 302 23.69 -10.71 4.50
CA LEU A 302 24.49 -9.66 3.89
C LEU A 302 23.73 -9.00 2.73
N CYS A 303 23.52 -7.69 2.80
CA CYS A 303 22.85 -6.95 1.72
C CYS A 303 23.75 -6.88 0.48
N ARG A 304 23.19 -7.26 -0.67
CA ARG A 304 23.83 -7.18 -1.99
C ARG A 304 22.98 -6.38 -2.98
N CYS A 305 22.28 -5.35 -2.50
CA CYS A 305 21.37 -4.56 -3.33
C CYS A 305 22.08 -3.75 -4.43
N GLY A 306 23.39 -3.52 -4.30
CA GLY A 306 24.20 -2.83 -5.31
C GLY A 306 24.08 -1.30 -5.30
N TRP A 307 23.21 -0.72 -4.46
CA TRP A 307 23.08 0.73 -4.33
C TRP A 307 24.32 1.35 -3.66
N GLU A 308 24.77 2.51 -4.14
CA GLU A 308 25.94 3.20 -3.58
C GLU A 308 25.73 3.59 -2.12
N GLY A 309 24.52 4.03 -1.76
CA GLY A 309 24.12 4.40 -0.39
C GLY A 309 23.73 3.20 0.49
N CYS A 310 24.09 1.97 0.13
CA CYS A 310 23.69 0.77 0.88
C CYS A 310 23.98 0.91 2.39
N GLN A 311 22.90 0.90 3.19
CA GLN A 311 22.95 1.07 4.64
C GLN A 311 23.53 -0.14 5.40
N HIS A 312 23.83 -1.22 4.68
CA HIS A 312 24.27 -2.50 5.22
C HIS A 312 25.61 -2.96 4.62
N ARG A 313 26.35 -2.06 3.94
CA ARG A 313 27.62 -2.39 3.28
C ARG A 313 28.67 -2.91 4.29
N ASP A 314 28.61 -2.43 5.52
CA ASP A 314 29.62 -2.68 6.56
C ASP A 314 29.21 -3.76 7.59
N ILE A 315 28.16 -4.55 7.32
CA ILE A 315 27.87 -5.75 8.13
C ILE A 315 28.90 -6.82 7.74
N THR A 316 30.15 -6.68 8.16
CA THR A 316 31.11 -7.78 8.21
C THR A 316 30.64 -8.77 9.27
N ALA A 317 30.22 -9.95 8.83
CA ALA A 317 30.23 -11.21 9.57
C ALA A 317 30.21 -11.11 11.11
N GLY A 318 29.05 -10.78 11.70
CA GLY A 318 28.75 -11.05 13.11
C GLY A 318 28.41 -12.53 13.38
N LEU A 319 29.02 -13.46 12.62
CA LEU A 319 28.91 -14.90 12.82
C LEU A 319 30.17 -15.42 13.55
N GLU A 320 30.56 -14.77 14.65
CA GLU A 320 31.52 -15.33 15.61
C GLU A 320 31.15 -14.90 17.04
N LYS A 321 30.35 -15.72 17.72
CA LYS A 321 30.64 -16.35 19.02
C LYS A 321 29.43 -17.10 19.57
#